data_AF-A0A9W7L8X3-F1
#
_entry.id   AF-A0A9W7L8X3-F1
#
_cell.length_a   1.000
_cell.length_b   1.000
_cell.length_c   1.000
_cell.angle_alpha   90.00
_cell.angle_beta   90.00
_cell.angle_gamma   90.00
#
_symmetry.space_group_name_H-M   'P 1'
#
loop_
_entity.id
_entity.type
_entity.pdbx_description
1 polymer ?
#
loop_
_entity_poly.entity_id
_entity_poly.type
_entity_poly.pdbx_seq_one_letter_code
_entity_poly.pdbx_strand_id
1 'polypeptide(L)'
;MSLLRVHSISSRCVTRSGLAPAFTLSTIQATLPTKPHRRMFSEDHRSPQHGLKLQPSQSRVSSFFPLSSDATFSTDYPLSEGNLSNIVVYSGDTLRDMLGDRKLKSTDDKFNELASEFTRVLDKGPGVLVIKNCFDDHSLLDKVTTAFEGIITEEKESKVAGDHFSGAGNNSRIWNAQEKLAVVAPELYVPYYNNKLLSAVSLAWLGPYYQMTSQVNSSHPGSAAQDPHCDYHLGFRSDEQVIEYPNHVHTMSQYLTLQGAIAHVDMPIESGPTTFLPYSQNFERNYLTWRDEKFKEYYKQRHCQLPLDKGDAVFFNPGLIHAAGDNLSENVDRTANLVQVNSCFGLPMETVDRKRATLAVYNELLRTTNEVGHGDPSCVRACLMSTAMGNSFPTNLDRDVPQGSNPPPSMFDRVYEGLMMKWDVEEMRKNLDEHERLRVTH
;
A
#
# COMPACT_ATOMS: atom_id res chain seq x y z
N MET A 1 -14.31 -61.37 20.74
CA MET A 1 -13.16 -61.66 21.63
C MET A 1 -12.34 -60.38 21.67
N SER A 2 -12.22 -59.61 22.76
CA SER A 2 -12.73 -59.71 24.15
C SER A 2 -13.02 -58.26 24.62
N LEU A 3 -14.11 -57.91 25.31
CA LEU A 3 -14.37 -58.09 26.77
C LEU A 3 -13.14 -57.69 27.62
N LEU A 4 -13.15 -56.80 28.63
CA LEU A 4 -14.13 -55.93 29.33
C LEU A 4 -13.33 -54.69 29.89
N ARG A 5 -13.81 -53.70 30.67
CA ARG A 5 -15.01 -53.48 31.51
C ARG A 5 -15.30 -51.97 31.68
N VAL A 6 -16.46 -51.62 32.23
CA VAL A 6 -16.91 -50.25 32.64
C VAL A 6 -16.60 -49.99 34.13
N HIS A 7 -16.45 -48.73 34.56
CA HIS A 7 -16.98 -48.22 35.86
C HIS A 7 -17.28 -46.71 35.79
N SER A 8 -18.35 -46.29 36.50
CA SER A 8 -18.79 -44.90 36.67
C SER A 8 -18.97 -44.58 38.17
N ILE A 9 -18.98 -43.29 38.54
CA ILE A 9 -19.41 -42.62 39.80
C ILE A 9 -19.00 -41.14 39.60
N SER A 10 -19.80 -40.07 39.65
CA SER A 10 -21.04 -39.67 40.36
C SER A 10 -20.90 -39.31 41.84
N SER A 11 -20.73 -38.01 42.17
CA SER A 11 -21.62 -37.29 43.14
C SER A 11 -21.20 -35.86 43.57
N ARG A 12 -22.18 -34.95 43.50
CA ARG A 12 -22.61 -33.96 44.52
C ARG A 12 -21.72 -32.77 44.95
N CYS A 13 -22.13 -31.61 44.43
CA CYS A 13 -22.51 -30.38 45.15
C CYS A 13 -22.61 -30.43 46.70
N VAL A 14 -22.03 -29.42 47.37
CA VAL A 14 -22.49 -28.87 48.66
C VAL A 14 -22.41 -27.35 48.62
N THR A 15 -23.50 -26.67 49.02
CA THR A 15 -23.58 -25.22 49.24
C THR A 15 -23.30 -24.88 50.70
N ARG A 16 -22.81 -23.65 51.00
CA ARG A 16 -23.06 -23.00 52.29
C ARG A 16 -22.93 -21.48 52.23
N SER A 17 -23.64 -20.83 53.15
CA SER A 17 -24.08 -19.43 53.10
C SER A 17 -23.67 -18.63 54.34
N GLY A 18 -23.80 -17.31 54.25
CA GLY A 18 -23.64 -16.33 55.34
C GLY A 18 -22.37 -15.48 55.21
N LEU A 19 -22.31 -14.24 55.71
CA LEU A 19 -23.33 -13.37 56.31
C LEU A 19 -22.79 -11.92 56.24
N ALA A 20 -23.65 -10.90 56.11
CA ALA A 20 -23.22 -9.50 56.18
C ALA A 20 -22.91 -9.08 57.63
N PRO A 21 -22.16 -7.98 57.84
CA PRO A 21 -22.87 -6.73 58.15
C PRO A 21 -22.29 -5.48 57.46
N ALA A 22 -23.08 -4.40 57.47
CA ALA A 22 -22.68 -3.08 56.97
C ALA A 22 -22.03 -2.22 58.06
N PHE A 23 -21.12 -1.31 57.67
CA PHE A 23 -20.79 -0.11 58.44
C PHE A 23 -20.43 1.07 57.51
N THR A 24 -20.41 2.28 58.07
CA THR A 24 -20.70 3.56 57.40
C THR A 24 -19.49 4.38 56.95
N LEU A 25 -19.78 5.35 56.06
CA LEU A 25 -18.91 6.39 55.51
C LEU A 25 -17.94 7.08 56.48
N SER A 26 -16.75 7.42 55.97
CA SER A 26 -16.05 8.67 56.31
C SER A 26 -15.24 9.21 55.13
N THR A 27 -15.37 10.51 54.89
CA THR A 27 -14.84 11.29 53.76
C THR A 27 -13.32 11.44 53.74
N ILE A 28 -12.67 11.26 52.58
CA ILE A 28 -11.43 11.97 52.22
C ILE A 28 -11.56 12.49 50.79
N GLN A 29 -11.53 13.82 50.63
CA GLN A 29 -11.40 14.46 49.32
C GLN A 29 -9.93 14.44 48.89
N ALA A 30 -9.65 13.92 47.70
CA ALA A 30 -8.38 14.16 47.00
C ALA A 30 -8.71 14.65 45.59
N THR A 31 -8.37 15.92 45.32
CA THR A 31 -8.59 16.58 44.03
C THR A 31 -7.66 15.99 42.96
N LEU A 32 -8.23 15.24 42.02
CA LEU A 32 -7.56 14.85 40.79
C LEU A 32 -7.74 15.95 39.72
N PRO A 33 -6.71 16.29 38.92
CA PRO A 33 -6.84 17.26 37.85
C PRO A 33 -7.77 16.72 36.75
N THR A 34 -8.64 17.60 36.26
CA THR A 34 -9.61 17.28 35.20
C THR A 34 -8.91 16.91 33.90
N LYS A 35 -9.12 15.68 33.42
CA LYS A 35 -8.82 15.32 32.02
C LYS A 35 -9.60 16.26 31.10
N PRO A 36 -9.03 16.72 29.96
CA PRO A 36 -9.80 17.46 28.98
C PRO A 36 -10.92 16.54 28.46
N HIS A 37 -12.16 17.03 28.49
CA HIS A 37 -13.29 16.28 27.96
C HIS A 37 -13.11 16.07 26.47
N ARG A 38 -12.82 14.82 26.08
CA ARG A 38 -13.05 14.33 24.71
C ARG A 38 -14.52 14.63 24.40
N ARG A 39 -14.80 15.52 23.45
CA ARG A 39 -16.17 15.66 22.94
C ARG A 39 -16.53 14.30 22.37
N MET A 40 -17.48 13.60 23.00
CA MET A 40 -18.16 12.51 22.32
C MET A 40 -18.73 13.10 21.03
N PHE A 41 -18.43 12.47 19.91
CA PHE A 41 -19.12 12.76 18.66
C PHE A 41 -20.61 12.64 18.95
N SER A 42 -21.36 13.71 18.69
CA SER A 42 -22.81 13.58 18.56
C SER A 42 -23.03 12.64 17.38
N GLU A 43 -23.73 11.52 17.61
CA GLU A 43 -24.20 10.62 16.57
C GLU A 43 -25.26 11.32 15.70
N ASP A 44 -24.83 12.28 14.88
CA ASP A 44 -25.59 12.74 13.73
C ASP A 44 -25.44 11.66 12.65
N HIS A 45 -26.11 10.53 12.89
CA HIS A 45 -26.31 9.46 11.91
C HIS A 45 -27.12 9.99 10.73
N ARG A 46 -26.46 10.78 9.88
CA ARG A 46 -26.96 11.06 8.54
C ARG A 46 -26.84 9.76 7.77
N SER A 47 -27.99 9.13 7.55
CA SER A 47 -28.14 8.07 6.55
C SER A 47 -27.39 8.44 5.28
N PRO A 48 -26.68 7.50 4.61
CA PRO A 48 -26.01 7.80 3.36
C PRO A 48 -27.03 8.42 2.42
N GLN A 49 -26.79 9.65 1.95
CA GLN A 49 -27.70 10.27 0.99
C GLN A 49 -27.62 9.45 -0.29
N HIS A 50 -28.64 8.64 -0.56
CA HIS A 50 -28.76 7.79 -1.75
C HIS A 50 -29.05 8.62 -3.03
N GLY A 51 -28.49 9.83 -3.12
CA GLY A 51 -28.58 10.72 -4.26
C GLY A 51 -27.38 10.56 -5.18
N LEU A 52 -27.63 10.55 -6.49
CA LEU A 52 -26.60 10.41 -7.54
C LEU A 52 -25.70 11.63 -7.72
N LYS A 53 -25.98 12.78 -7.07
CA LYS A 53 -25.28 14.04 -7.35
C LYS A 53 -24.88 14.79 -6.09
N LEU A 54 -23.57 14.94 -5.91
CA LEU A 54 -23.00 16.01 -5.10
C LEU A 54 -23.37 17.35 -5.77
N GLN A 55 -24.23 18.15 -5.14
CA GLN A 55 -24.62 19.43 -5.74
C GLN A 55 -23.41 20.39 -5.84
N PRO A 56 -23.18 21.04 -6.99
CA PRO A 56 -22.10 22.00 -7.20
C PRO A 56 -22.35 23.24 -6.34
N SER A 57 -21.80 23.18 -5.14
CA SER A 57 -21.90 24.18 -4.08
C SER A 57 -20.48 24.51 -3.67
N GLN A 58 -20.08 25.77 -3.87
CA GLN A 58 -18.73 26.24 -3.56
C GLN A 58 -18.35 25.83 -2.14
N SER A 59 -17.32 25.01 -2.02
CA SER A 59 -16.75 24.59 -0.74
C SER A 59 -16.31 25.83 0.04
N ARG A 60 -16.93 26.06 1.20
CA ARG A 60 -16.54 27.16 2.07
C ARG A 60 -15.25 26.76 2.79
N VAL A 61 -14.30 27.68 2.94
CA VAL A 61 -13.04 27.41 3.67
C VAL A 61 -13.30 26.88 5.09
N SER A 62 -14.43 27.27 5.72
CA SER A 62 -14.87 26.75 7.01
C SER A 62 -15.15 25.24 7.03
N SER A 63 -15.45 24.59 5.90
CA SER A 63 -15.58 23.12 5.83
C SER A 63 -14.26 22.37 5.72
N PHE A 64 -13.13 23.06 5.52
CA PHE A 64 -11.80 22.43 5.48
C PHE A 64 -11.16 22.32 6.87
N PHE A 65 -11.60 23.13 7.84
CA PHE A 65 -11.05 23.18 9.21
C PHE A 65 -10.90 21.83 9.93
N PRO A 66 -11.83 20.84 9.79
CA PRO A 66 -11.65 19.52 10.43
C PRO A 66 -10.42 18.75 9.94
N LEU A 67 -9.89 19.07 8.75
CA LEU A 67 -8.84 18.27 8.11
C LEU A 67 -7.44 18.51 8.69
N SER A 68 -7.23 19.57 9.49
CA SER A 68 -5.91 19.85 10.09
C SER A 68 -5.97 20.17 11.59
N SER A 69 -7.09 19.90 12.26
CA SER A 69 -7.22 20.02 13.72
C SER A 69 -6.80 18.78 14.49
N ASP A 70 -6.79 17.63 13.83
CA ASP A 70 -6.60 16.33 14.48
C ASP A 70 -5.11 16.04 14.60
N ALA A 71 -4.59 16.28 15.81
CA ALA A 71 -3.21 15.95 16.14
C ALA A 71 -3.03 14.44 16.15
N THR A 72 -2.05 13.95 15.40
CA THR A 72 -1.65 12.55 15.40
C THR A 72 -0.91 12.28 16.70
N PHE A 73 -1.52 11.53 17.63
CA PHE A 73 -0.88 11.18 18.90
C PHE A 73 -0.10 9.89 18.74
N SER A 74 1.20 9.88 19.07
CA SER A 74 2.02 8.66 19.02
C SER A 74 1.49 7.54 19.92
N THR A 75 0.74 7.87 20.98
CA THR A 75 0.05 6.87 21.83
C THR A 75 -1.02 6.08 21.08
N ASP A 76 -1.55 6.62 19.99
CA ASP A 76 -2.47 5.88 19.14
C ASP A 76 -1.73 4.89 18.24
N TYR A 77 -0.41 5.01 18.00
CA TYR A 77 0.37 4.14 17.10
C TYR A 77 1.57 3.51 17.82
N PRO A 78 1.34 2.56 18.76
CA PRO A 78 2.38 1.99 19.62
C PRO A 78 3.49 1.19 18.91
N LEU A 79 3.35 0.83 17.63
CA LEU A 79 4.39 0.19 16.84
C LEU A 79 5.28 1.19 16.09
N SER A 80 4.90 2.48 16.08
CA SER A 80 5.66 3.53 15.41
C SER A 80 6.72 4.14 16.34
N GLU A 81 7.75 4.78 15.77
CA GLU A 81 8.72 5.58 16.52
C GLU A 81 8.14 6.96 16.92
N GLY A 82 6.91 7.24 16.50
CA GLY A 82 6.18 8.47 16.70
C GLY A 82 5.56 8.99 15.42
N ASN A 83 5.47 10.31 15.31
CA ASN A 83 5.08 11.00 14.09
C ASN A 83 5.89 12.29 13.94
N LEU A 84 6.10 12.70 12.70
CA LEU A 84 6.69 13.99 12.35
C LEU A 84 5.68 14.74 11.48
N SER A 85 5.23 15.90 11.95
CA SER A 85 4.24 16.73 11.23
C SER A 85 2.97 15.95 10.83
N ASN A 86 2.42 15.13 11.74
CA ASN A 86 1.29 14.21 11.53
C ASN A 86 1.53 13.02 10.58
N ILE A 87 2.72 12.84 10.02
CA ILE A 87 3.09 11.61 9.29
C ILE A 87 3.56 10.56 10.29
N VAL A 88 2.96 9.36 10.31
CA VAL A 88 3.37 8.28 11.23
C VAL A 88 4.65 7.63 10.72
N VAL A 89 5.67 7.50 11.58
CA VAL A 89 7.00 7.01 11.19
C VAL A 89 7.32 5.70 11.91
N TYR A 90 7.74 4.68 11.16
CA TYR A 90 8.16 3.38 11.64
C TYR A 90 9.62 3.11 11.28
N SER A 91 10.38 2.47 12.17
CA SER A 91 11.71 1.94 11.82
C SER A 91 11.59 0.59 11.11
N GLY A 92 12.18 0.49 9.92
CA GLY A 92 12.25 -0.74 9.16
C GLY A 92 13.01 -1.85 9.88
N ASP A 93 14.01 -1.51 10.69
CA ASP A 93 14.76 -2.48 11.49
C ASP A 93 13.88 -3.08 12.59
N THR A 94 13.17 -2.23 13.34
CA THR A 94 12.20 -2.67 14.36
C THR A 94 11.10 -3.55 13.76
N LEU A 95 10.60 -3.20 12.56
CA LEU A 95 9.61 -4.02 11.85
C LEU A 95 10.20 -5.33 11.30
N ARG A 96 11.43 -5.34 10.79
CA ARG A 96 12.15 -6.56 10.38
C ARG A 96 12.32 -7.50 11.56
N ASP A 97 12.79 -7.02 12.71
CA ASP A 97 12.96 -7.80 13.93
C ASP A 97 11.63 -8.36 14.45
N MET A 98 10.58 -7.54 14.49
CA MET A 98 9.23 -7.96 14.88
C MET A 98 8.67 -9.08 13.97
N LEU A 99 8.91 -8.97 12.66
CA LEU A 99 8.42 -9.90 11.65
C LEU A 99 9.32 -11.13 11.44
N GLY A 100 10.61 -11.09 11.78
CA GLY A 100 11.60 -12.17 11.65
C GLY A 100 11.43 -13.03 10.39
N ASP A 101 11.33 -14.34 10.55
CA ASP A 101 10.96 -15.31 9.50
C ASP A 101 9.45 -15.61 9.42
N ARG A 102 8.59 -14.85 10.14
CA ARG A 102 7.14 -15.08 10.19
C ARG A 102 6.50 -14.99 8.81
N LYS A 103 5.53 -15.85 8.54
CA LYS A 103 4.73 -15.79 7.31
C LYS A 103 3.70 -14.66 7.44
N LEU A 104 3.70 -13.72 6.49
CA LEU A 104 2.75 -12.60 6.46
C LEU A 104 1.34 -13.12 6.13
N LYS A 105 0.59 -13.50 7.17
CA LYS A 105 -0.77 -14.05 7.11
C LYS A 105 -1.54 -13.56 8.32
N SER A 106 -2.85 -13.29 8.17
CA SER A 106 -3.73 -12.82 9.24
C SER A 106 -3.84 -13.74 10.47
N THR A 107 -3.34 -14.98 10.38
CA THR A 107 -3.26 -15.94 11.49
C THR A 107 -1.95 -15.87 12.28
N ASP A 108 -0.97 -15.04 11.89
CA ASP A 108 0.18 -14.72 12.74
C ASP A 108 -0.14 -13.45 13.54
N ASP A 109 -0.15 -13.56 14.88
CA ASP A 109 -0.58 -12.49 15.78
C ASP A 109 0.22 -11.20 15.58
N LYS A 110 1.53 -11.30 15.30
CA LYS A 110 2.41 -10.14 15.16
C LYS A 110 2.20 -9.43 13.82
N PHE A 111 2.06 -10.19 12.73
CA PHE A 111 1.65 -9.58 11.47
C PHE A 111 0.25 -8.96 11.55
N ASN A 112 -0.70 -9.61 12.24
CA ASN A 112 -2.06 -9.09 12.38
C ASN A 112 -2.14 -7.80 13.23
N GLU A 113 -1.31 -7.70 14.27
CA GLU A 113 -1.10 -6.49 15.08
C GLU A 113 -0.59 -5.32 14.22
N LEU A 114 0.49 -5.56 13.45
CA LEU A 114 1.06 -4.58 12.52
C LEU A 114 0.09 -4.18 11.40
N ALA A 115 -0.62 -5.17 10.82
CA ALA A 115 -1.58 -4.92 9.76
C ALA A 115 -2.73 -4.03 10.27
N SER A 116 -3.29 -4.33 11.44
CA SER A 116 -4.35 -3.54 12.07
C SER A 116 -3.92 -2.09 12.34
N GLU A 117 -2.66 -1.88 12.73
CA GLU A 117 -2.06 -0.56 12.91
C GLU A 117 -1.94 0.20 11.57
N PHE A 118 -1.34 -0.41 10.55
CA PHE A 118 -1.19 0.17 9.22
C PHE A 118 -2.53 0.51 8.56
N THR A 119 -3.51 -0.40 8.59
CA THR A 119 -4.87 -0.15 8.09
C THR A 119 -5.49 1.05 8.80
N ARG A 120 -5.28 1.20 10.11
CA ARG A 120 -5.81 2.31 10.90
C ARG A 120 -5.10 3.64 10.61
N VAL A 121 -3.80 3.65 10.27
CA VAL A 121 -3.14 4.87 9.77
C VAL A 121 -3.77 5.32 8.45
N LEU A 122 -3.94 4.39 7.50
CA LEU A 122 -4.36 4.66 6.13
C LEU A 122 -5.86 4.97 5.99
N ASP A 123 -6.72 4.35 6.81
CA ASP A 123 -8.16 4.58 6.82
C ASP A 123 -8.54 5.79 7.70
N LYS A 124 -8.64 5.60 9.02
CA LYS A 124 -9.15 6.62 9.97
C LYS A 124 -8.08 7.56 10.54
N GLY A 125 -6.81 7.27 10.31
CA GLY A 125 -5.68 8.07 10.74
C GLY A 125 -5.29 9.17 9.76
N PRO A 126 -4.04 9.66 9.82
CA PRO A 126 -3.57 10.73 8.95
C PRO A 126 -3.49 10.35 7.45
N GLY A 127 -3.69 9.07 7.09
CA GLY A 127 -3.73 8.61 5.70
C GLY A 127 -2.36 8.38 5.07
N VAL A 128 -1.26 8.62 5.81
CA VAL A 128 0.13 8.46 5.35
C VAL A 128 1.02 7.89 6.46
N LEU A 129 1.92 6.98 6.07
CA LEU A 129 2.99 6.45 6.91
C LEU A 129 4.32 6.41 6.16
N VAL A 130 5.42 6.46 6.90
CA VAL A 130 6.79 6.27 6.41
C VAL A 130 7.41 5.08 7.12
N ILE A 131 8.02 4.19 6.37
CA ILE A 131 8.91 3.14 6.87
C ILE A 131 10.34 3.60 6.57
N LYS A 132 11.05 4.04 7.62
CA LYS A 132 12.46 4.40 7.55
C LYS A 132 13.30 3.16 7.25
N ASN A 133 14.35 3.28 6.42
CA ASN A 133 15.20 2.13 6.09
C ASN A 133 14.39 0.92 5.58
N CYS A 134 13.35 1.16 4.76
CA CYS A 134 12.48 0.12 4.21
C CYS A 134 13.25 -0.87 3.32
N PHE A 135 14.19 -0.34 2.53
CA PHE A 135 15.22 -1.07 1.79
C PHE A 135 16.57 -0.87 2.48
N ASP A 136 17.01 -1.88 3.22
CA ASP A 136 18.26 -1.92 3.99
C ASP A 136 19.48 -2.30 3.14
N ASP A 137 19.30 -3.07 2.07
CA ASP A 137 20.36 -3.24 1.06
C ASP A 137 20.44 -2.03 0.12
N HIS A 138 21.16 -1.00 0.57
CA HIS A 138 21.46 0.17 -0.24
C HIS A 138 22.29 -0.17 -1.51
N SER A 139 23.04 -1.29 -1.53
CA SER A 139 23.80 -1.71 -2.71
C SER A 139 22.90 -2.30 -3.80
N LEU A 140 21.88 -3.05 -3.42
CA LEU A 140 20.79 -3.46 -4.32
C LEU A 140 20.07 -2.22 -4.86
N LEU A 141 19.71 -1.28 -3.97
CA LEU A 141 18.99 -0.07 -4.36
C LEU A 141 19.79 0.76 -5.38
N ASP A 142 21.09 0.96 -5.15
CA ASP A 142 21.98 1.66 -6.07
C ASP A 142 22.06 0.97 -7.45
N LYS A 143 22.16 -0.37 -7.49
CA LYS A 143 22.14 -1.12 -8.77
C LYS A 143 20.81 -0.97 -9.51
N VAL A 144 19.69 -0.97 -8.79
CA VAL A 144 18.36 -0.75 -9.38
C VAL A 144 18.22 0.69 -9.88
N THR A 145 18.77 1.69 -9.18
CA THR A 145 18.87 3.07 -9.67
C THR A 145 19.64 3.11 -11.00
N THR A 146 20.82 2.49 -11.09
CA THR A 146 21.59 2.43 -12.34
C THR A 146 20.84 1.72 -13.47
N ALA A 147 20.08 0.66 -13.18
CA ALA A 147 19.24 0.00 -14.18
C ALA A 147 18.13 0.95 -14.71
N PHE A 148 17.50 1.72 -13.82
CA PHE A 148 16.53 2.75 -14.21
C PHE A 148 17.15 3.91 -14.99
N GLU A 149 18.35 4.38 -14.63
CA GLU A 149 19.11 5.39 -15.39
C GLU A 149 19.47 4.90 -16.81
N GLY A 150 19.84 3.62 -16.94
CA GLY A 150 20.05 2.97 -18.24
C GLY A 150 18.79 2.98 -19.10
N ILE A 151 17.64 2.58 -18.54
CA ILE A 151 16.33 2.63 -19.21
C ILE A 151 15.98 4.07 -19.63
N ILE A 152 16.17 5.07 -18.77
CA ILE A 152 15.93 6.49 -19.10
C ILE A 152 16.81 6.95 -20.28
N THR A 153 18.05 6.47 -20.35
CA THR A 153 18.98 6.80 -21.42
C THR A 153 18.54 6.17 -22.74
N GLU A 154 18.18 4.88 -22.74
CA GLU A 154 17.69 4.17 -23.93
C GLU A 154 16.36 4.76 -24.47
N GLU A 155 15.42 5.13 -23.60
CA GLU A 155 14.16 5.76 -24.00
C GLU A 155 14.38 7.18 -24.57
N LYS A 156 15.35 7.94 -24.02
CA LYS A 156 15.78 9.25 -24.58
C LYS A 156 16.36 9.12 -25.99
N GLU A 157 17.18 8.11 -26.25
CA GLU A 157 17.81 7.88 -27.56
C GLU A 157 16.83 7.33 -28.61
N SER A 158 15.97 6.39 -28.22
CA SER A 158 15.01 5.72 -29.11
C SER A 158 13.78 6.55 -29.47
N LYS A 159 13.54 7.68 -28.77
CA LYS A 159 12.36 8.56 -28.91
C LYS A 159 11.02 7.86 -28.68
N VAL A 160 11.02 6.75 -27.93
CA VAL A 160 9.79 6.10 -27.48
C VAL A 160 9.12 7.03 -26.46
N ALA A 161 7.92 7.51 -26.79
CA ALA A 161 7.26 8.58 -26.04
C ALA A 161 6.46 8.04 -24.85
N GLY A 162 7.14 7.77 -23.73
CA GLY A 162 6.55 8.06 -22.44
C GLY A 162 6.46 9.58 -22.18
N ASP A 163 5.70 9.97 -21.14
CA ASP A 163 5.64 11.33 -20.57
C ASP A 163 6.99 11.73 -19.90
N HIS A 164 8.08 11.70 -20.67
CA HIS A 164 9.46 11.84 -20.20
C HIS A 164 9.91 13.30 -20.04
N PHE A 165 9.12 14.26 -20.55
CA PHE A 165 9.51 15.67 -20.60
C PHE A 165 8.27 16.55 -20.37
N SER A 166 8.12 17.04 -19.14
CA SER A 166 7.46 18.35 -18.96
C SER A 166 8.16 19.39 -19.84
N GLY A 167 7.46 20.46 -20.25
CA GLY A 167 7.92 21.37 -21.32
C GLY A 167 9.27 22.09 -21.13
N ALA A 168 9.97 21.88 -20.02
CA ALA A 168 11.32 22.38 -19.75
C ALA A 168 12.41 21.29 -19.71
N GLY A 169 12.05 20.00 -19.71
CA GLY A 169 12.99 18.87 -19.52
C GLY A 169 13.36 18.58 -18.06
N ASN A 170 12.76 19.30 -17.09
CA ASN A 170 13.15 19.25 -15.67
C ASN A 170 12.77 17.96 -14.92
N ASN A 171 12.06 17.02 -15.54
CA ASN A 171 11.68 15.77 -14.88
C ASN A 171 11.77 14.58 -15.84
N SER A 172 12.64 13.62 -15.55
CA SER A 172 12.70 12.33 -16.24
C SER A 172 11.70 11.36 -15.60
N ARG A 173 11.06 10.51 -16.41
CA ARG A 173 10.08 9.51 -15.95
C ARG A 173 10.33 8.15 -16.62
N ILE A 174 9.94 7.06 -15.99
CA ILE A 174 9.79 5.72 -16.60
C ILE A 174 8.37 5.23 -16.34
N TRP A 175 7.57 5.02 -17.39
CA TRP A 175 6.31 4.26 -17.30
C TRP A 175 6.59 2.76 -17.36
N ASN A 176 5.75 1.95 -16.73
CA ASN A 176 5.92 0.50 -16.61
C ASN A 176 7.35 0.11 -16.19
N ALA A 177 7.91 0.83 -15.22
CA ALA A 177 9.25 0.60 -14.71
C ALA A 177 9.39 -0.80 -14.09
N GLN A 178 8.28 -1.34 -13.58
CA GLN A 178 8.18 -2.68 -13.03
C GLN A 178 8.49 -3.78 -14.06
N GLU A 179 7.82 -3.80 -15.22
CA GLU A 179 8.10 -4.79 -16.28
C GLU A 179 9.47 -4.56 -16.90
N LYS A 180 9.86 -3.29 -17.12
CA LYS A 180 11.17 -2.95 -17.68
C LYS A 180 12.31 -3.48 -16.81
N LEU A 181 12.25 -3.30 -15.48
CA LEU A 181 13.24 -3.87 -14.56
C LEU A 181 13.23 -5.41 -14.60
N ALA A 182 12.05 -6.04 -14.67
CA ALA A 182 11.92 -7.50 -14.77
C ALA A 182 12.63 -8.08 -16.01
N VAL A 183 12.62 -7.34 -17.12
CA VAL A 183 13.23 -7.75 -18.40
C VAL A 183 14.72 -7.37 -18.49
N VAL A 184 15.10 -6.18 -18.01
CA VAL A 184 16.47 -5.65 -18.16
C VAL A 184 17.43 -6.19 -17.09
N ALA A 185 16.95 -6.41 -15.87
CA ALA A 185 17.77 -6.87 -14.73
C ALA A 185 16.97 -7.81 -13.80
N PRO A 186 16.58 -9.02 -14.26
CA PRO A 186 15.79 -9.97 -13.47
C PRO A 186 16.44 -10.35 -12.13
N GLU A 187 17.78 -10.39 -12.08
CA GLU A 187 18.59 -10.65 -10.88
C GLU A 187 18.52 -9.54 -9.83
N LEU A 188 18.18 -8.31 -10.22
CA LEU A 188 17.91 -7.20 -9.31
C LEU A 188 16.42 -7.14 -8.95
N TYR A 189 15.55 -7.46 -9.91
CA TYR A 189 14.09 -7.41 -9.74
C TYR A 189 13.62 -8.31 -8.58
N VAL A 190 14.09 -9.56 -8.52
CA VAL A 190 13.62 -10.53 -7.51
C VAL A 190 13.93 -10.05 -6.08
N PRO A 191 15.18 -9.76 -5.67
CA PRO A 191 15.44 -9.27 -4.32
C PRO A 191 14.76 -7.91 -4.03
N TYR A 192 14.61 -7.03 -5.03
CA TYR A 192 13.95 -5.73 -4.85
C TYR A 192 12.44 -5.87 -4.55
N TYR A 193 11.69 -6.62 -5.36
CA TYR A 193 10.24 -6.83 -5.14
C TYR A 193 9.93 -7.93 -4.12
N ASN A 194 10.93 -8.66 -3.63
CA ASN A 194 10.79 -9.57 -2.49
C ASN A 194 10.96 -8.87 -1.12
N ASN A 195 10.96 -7.54 -1.07
CA ASN A 195 11.04 -6.78 0.18
C ASN A 195 9.87 -7.10 1.12
N LYS A 196 10.19 -7.54 2.34
CA LYS A 196 9.20 -7.99 3.33
C LYS A 196 8.31 -6.87 3.87
N LEU A 197 8.84 -5.66 4.02
CA LEU A 197 8.13 -4.50 4.58
C LEU A 197 7.15 -3.92 3.55
N LEU A 198 7.58 -3.79 2.29
CA LEU A 198 6.72 -3.47 1.14
C LEU A 198 5.55 -4.46 1.02
N SER A 199 5.81 -5.76 1.20
CA SER A 199 4.76 -6.77 1.20
C SER A 199 3.84 -6.66 2.43
N ALA A 200 4.40 -6.36 3.62
CA ALA A 200 3.61 -6.24 4.84
C ALA A 200 2.57 -5.11 4.77
N VAL A 201 2.96 -3.91 4.31
CA VAL A 201 2.02 -2.79 4.14
C VAL A 201 1.00 -3.04 3.02
N SER A 202 1.44 -3.67 1.91
CA SER A 202 0.56 -4.06 0.81
C SER A 202 -0.53 -5.04 1.26
N LEU A 203 -0.14 -6.09 2.01
CA LEU A 203 -1.06 -7.09 2.56
C LEU A 203 -2.00 -6.50 3.61
N ALA A 204 -1.52 -5.57 4.43
CA ALA A 204 -2.32 -4.90 5.46
C ALA A 204 -3.46 -4.04 4.88
N TRP A 205 -3.23 -3.40 3.73
CA TRP A 205 -4.23 -2.56 3.08
C TRP A 205 -5.13 -3.33 2.10
N LEU A 206 -4.53 -4.16 1.24
CA LEU A 206 -5.21 -4.73 0.06
C LEU A 206 -5.54 -6.22 0.20
N GLY A 207 -5.01 -6.89 1.23
CA GLY A 207 -5.07 -8.34 1.35
C GLY A 207 -4.10 -9.07 0.42
N PRO A 208 -4.20 -10.41 0.32
CA PRO A 208 -3.34 -11.21 -0.55
C PRO A 208 -3.62 -10.98 -2.03
N TYR A 209 -2.67 -11.38 -2.88
CA TYR A 209 -2.81 -11.36 -4.34
C TYR A 209 -2.93 -9.96 -4.97
N TYR A 210 -2.56 -8.92 -4.22
CA TYR A 210 -2.35 -7.57 -4.76
C TYR A 210 -1.44 -7.61 -6.00
N GLN A 211 -1.58 -6.64 -6.90
CA GLN A 211 -0.74 -6.49 -8.09
C GLN A 211 0.01 -5.16 -8.04
N MET A 212 1.30 -5.16 -8.36
CA MET A 212 2.10 -3.94 -8.33
C MET A 212 2.33 -3.39 -9.74
N THR A 213 2.15 -2.09 -9.91
CA THR A 213 2.64 -1.30 -11.05
C THR A 213 3.61 -0.26 -10.50
N SER A 214 4.57 0.20 -11.30
CA SER A 214 5.55 1.18 -10.81
C SER A 214 6.04 2.12 -11.89
N GLN A 215 6.25 3.37 -11.50
CA GLN A 215 6.76 4.43 -12.35
C GLN A 215 7.90 5.18 -11.63
N VAL A 216 9.06 5.27 -12.26
CA VAL A 216 10.17 6.05 -11.69
C VAL A 216 9.98 7.51 -12.07
N ASN A 217 10.03 8.41 -11.10
CA ASN A 217 10.11 9.86 -11.33
C ASN A 217 11.46 10.35 -10.80
N SER A 218 12.20 11.08 -11.65
CA SER A 218 13.43 11.79 -11.27
C SER A 218 13.22 13.26 -11.58
N SER A 219 13.03 14.06 -10.54
CA SER A 219 12.76 15.50 -10.67
C SER A 219 14.04 16.27 -10.43
N HIS A 220 14.55 16.89 -11.48
CA HIS A 220 15.83 17.59 -11.52
C HIS A 220 15.74 18.95 -10.79
N PRO A 221 16.88 19.52 -10.34
CA PRO A 221 16.97 20.90 -9.85
C PRO A 221 16.20 21.90 -10.71
N GLY A 222 15.39 22.76 -10.09
CA GLY A 222 14.49 23.68 -10.77
C GLY A 222 13.16 23.08 -11.23
N SER A 223 12.82 21.85 -10.82
CA SER A 223 11.45 21.32 -10.98
C SER A 223 10.46 22.10 -10.13
N ALA A 224 9.38 22.60 -10.75
CA ALA A 224 8.28 23.22 -10.02
C ALA A 224 7.42 22.17 -9.29
N ALA A 225 6.82 22.58 -8.17
CA ALA A 225 5.81 21.81 -7.46
C ALA A 225 4.59 21.48 -8.35
N GLN A 226 3.94 20.36 -8.03
CA GLN A 226 2.66 20.00 -8.63
C GLN A 226 1.49 20.72 -7.93
N ASP A 227 0.38 20.87 -8.64
CA ASP A 227 -0.90 21.18 -7.99
C ASP A 227 -1.28 20.03 -7.02
N PRO A 228 -1.88 20.34 -5.85
CA PRO A 228 -2.37 19.31 -4.92
C PRO A 228 -3.42 18.45 -5.61
N HIS A 229 -3.34 17.13 -5.48
CA HIS A 229 -4.26 16.20 -6.12
C HIS A 229 -4.51 14.96 -5.27
N CYS A 230 -5.59 14.25 -5.56
CA CYS A 230 -5.73 12.84 -5.18
C CYS A 230 -5.23 11.97 -6.33
N ASP A 231 -4.95 10.72 -6.05
CA ASP A 231 -4.41 9.79 -7.03
C ASP A 231 -5.51 9.03 -7.80
N TYR A 232 -5.09 8.13 -8.70
CA TYR A 232 -5.97 7.16 -9.36
C TYR A 232 -6.76 6.31 -8.34
N HIS A 233 -8.06 6.02 -8.51
CA HIS A 233 -8.85 6.05 -9.75
C HIS A 233 -9.47 7.40 -10.15
N LEU A 234 -10.02 8.17 -9.20
CA LEU A 234 -10.83 9.35 -9.51
C LEU A 234 -10.01 10.64 -9.67
N GLY A 235 -8.78 10.71 -9.15
CA GLY A 235 -7.92 11.90 -9.26
C GLY A 235 -7.60 12.33 -10.70
N PHE A 236 -7.53 11.38 -11.62
CA PHE A 236 -7.25 11.59 -13.05
C PHE A 236 -8.47 12.01 -13.89
N ARG A 237 -9.64 12.21 -13.26
CA ARG A 237 -10.90 12.56 -13.92
C ARG A 237 -11.24 14.03 -13.74
N SER A 238 -11.94 14.64 -14.70
CA SER A 238 -12.44 16.03 -14.57
C SER A 238 -13.56 16.12 -13.53
N ASP A 239 -13.85 17.31 -13.02
CA ASP A 239 -14.91 17.50 -12.00
C ASP A 239 -16.28 17.03 -12.50
N GLU A 240 -16.60 17.25 -13.78
CA GLU A 240 -17.83 16.78 -14.42
C GLU A 240 -17.92 15.25 -14.44
N GLN A 241 -16.79 14.56 -14.61
CA GLN A 241 -16.73 13.10 -14.57
C GLN A 241 -16.81 12.57 -13.13
N VAL A 242 -16.17 13.24 -12.17
CA VAL A 242 -16.14 12.83 -10.76
C VAL A 242 -17.51 13.00 -10.09
N ILE A 243 -18.27 14.06 -10.43
CA ILE A 243 -19.61 14.33 -9.86
C ILE A 243 -20.66 13.27 -10.23
N GLU A 244 -20.52 12.57 -11.36
CA GLU A 244 -21.47 11.52 -11.77
C GLU A 244 -21.26 10.18 -11.02
N TYR A 245 -20.18 10.03 -10.24
CA TYR A 245 -20.01 8.88 -9.34
C TYR A 245 -20.69 9.14 -7.98
N PRO A 246 -21.47 8.18 -7.45
CA PRO A 246 -22.10 8.32 -6.13
C PRO A 246 -21.06 8.23 -5.00
N ASN A 247 -21.33 8.85 -3.84
CA ASN A 247 -20.36 9.02 -2.75
C ASN A 247 -19.73 7.70 -2.26
N HIS A 248 -20.45 6.58 -2.32
CA HIS A 248 -19.92 5.27 -1.94
C HIS A 248 -18.83 4.78 -2.91
N VAL A 249 -18.83 5.19 -4.18
CA VAL A 249 -17.74 4.90 -5.14
C VAL A 249 -16.50 5.73 -4.84
N HIS A 250 -16.66 7.00 -4.45
CA HIS A 250 -15.54 7.84 -3.97
C HIS A 250 -14.89 7.26 -2.72
N THR A 251 -15.70 6.66 -1.84
CA THR A 251 -15.21 5.94 -0.66
C THR A 251 -14.52 4.63 -1.07
N MET A 252 -15.18 3.82 -1.89
CA MET A 252 -14.69 2.53 -2.36
C MET A 252 -13.36 2.61 -3.13
N SER A 253 -13.18 3.62 -4.00
CA SER A 253 -11.95 3.76 -4.79
C SER A 253 -10.70 3.85 -3.92
N GLN A 254 -10.82 4.39 -2.71
CA GLN A 254 -9.70 4.50 -1.78
C GLN A 254 -9.14 3.15 -1.30
N TYR A 255 -9.99 2.12 -1.25
CA TYR A 255 -9.61 0.77 -0.77
C TYR A 255 -9.17 -0.17 -1.90
N LEU A 256 -9.16 0.29 -3.15
CA LEU A 256 -8.73 -0.51 -4.31
C LEU A 256 -7.24 -0.34 -4.64
N THR A 257 -6.58 0.69 -4.12
CA THR A 257 -5.16 0.98 -4.31
C THR A 257 -4.47 1.42 -3.01
N LEU A 258 -3.17 1.13 -2.92
CA LEU A 258 -2.21 1.76 -2.02
C LEU A 258 -1.21 2.51 -2.90
N GLN A 259 -0.91 3.75 -2.57
CA GLN A 259 0.15 4.50 -3.24
C GLN A 259 1.39 4.51 -2.35
N GLY A 260 2.57 4.52 -2.97
CA GLY A 260 3.81 4.67 -2.25
C GLY A 260 4.96 5.17 -3.12
N ALA A 261 6.01 5.65 -2.49
CA ALA A 261 7.23 6.08 -3.14
C ALA A 261 8.44 5.56 -2.36
N ILE A 262 9.33 4.87 -3.08
CA ILE A 262 10.61 4.36 -2.55
C ILE A 262 11.68 5.39 -2.90
N ALA A 263 12.42 5.89 -1.90
CA ALA A 263 13.49 6.87 -2.10
C ALA A 263 14.77 6.19 -2.59
N HIS A 264 15.18 6.47 -3.83
CA HIS A 264 16.43 5.95 -4.43
C HIS A 264 17.64 6.84 -4.15
N VAL A 265 17.41 8.05 -3.61
CA VAL A 265 18.41 9.04 -3.18
C VAL A 265 17.92 9.68 -1.89
N ASP A 266 18.82 10.36 -1.16
CA ASP A 266 18.41 11.22 -0.06
C ASP A 266 17.58 12.40 -0.60
N MET A 267 16.48 12.71 0.06
CA MET A 267 15.52 13.76 -0.32
C MET A 267 15.35 14.75 0.84
N PRO A 268 16.32 15.65 1.06
CA PRO A 268 16.15 16.75 2.00
C PRO A 268 15.03 17.69 1.52
N ILE A 269 14.46 18.50 2.42
CA ILE A 269 13.26 19.30 2.13
C ILE A 269 13.39 20.20 0.88
N GLU A 270 14.58 20.77 0.65
CA GLU A 270 14.91 21.58 -0.52
C GLU A 270 14.91 20.80 -1.84
N SER A 271 15.07 19.47 -1.82
CA SER A 271 14.87 18.64 -3.03
C SER A 271 13.38 18.44 -3.37
N GLY A 272 12.48 18.87 -2.49
CA GLY A 272 11.04 18.86 -2.68
C GLY A 272 10.34 17.50 -2.48
N PRO A 273 10.68 16.64 -1.49
CA PRO A 273 9.95 15.40 -1.24
C PRO A 273 8.43 15.62 -1.13
N THR A 274 7.63 14.59 -1.37
CA THR A 274 6.17 14.72 -1.46
C THR A 274 5.57 15.43 -0.25
N THR A 275 4.77 16.45 -0.52
CA THR A 275 3.94 17.16 0.45
C THR A 275 2.61 16.43 0.59
N PHE A 276 2.05 16.38 1.79
CA PHE A 276 0.80 15.69 2.10
C PHE A 276 -0.13 16.58 2.91
N LEU A 277 -1.45 16.42 2.77
CA LEU A 277 -2.43 16.99 3.70
C LEU A 277 -3.08 15.85 4.51
N PRO A 278 -2.56 15.54 5.71
CA PRO A 278 -3.08 14.49 6.57
C PRO A 278 -4.61 14.55 6.78
N TYR A 279 -5.23 13.40 7.00
CA TYR A 279 -6.69 13.22 7.18
C TYR A 279 -7.57 13.64 5.98
N SER A 280 -7.01 14.21 4.90
CA SER A 280 -7.81 14.65 3.75
C SER A 280 -8.52 13.53 2.99
N GLN A 281 -8.10 12.27 3.12
CA GLN A 281 -8.80 11.11 2.57
C GLN A 281 -10.18 10.89 3.21
N ASN A 282 -10.37 11.32 4.46
CA ASN A 282 -11.66 11.29 5.16
C ASN A 282 -12.60 12.42 4.73
N PHE A 283 -12.19 13.32 3.83
CA PHE A 283 -13.05 14.36 3.29
C PHE A 283 -13.91 13.82 2.15
N GLU A 284 -15.24 13.81 2.32
CA GLU A 284 -16.23 13.26 1.37
C GLU A 284 -16.09 13.79 -0.08
N ARG A 285 -15.46 14.96 -0.27
CA ARG A 285 -15.25 15.61 -1.57
C ARG A 285 -13.77 15.80 -1.94
N ASN A 286 -12.86 15.03 -1.36
CA ASN A 286 -11.42 15.11 -1.62
C ASN A 286 -11.09 15.15 -3.13
N TYR A 287 -11.64 14.23 -3.93
CA TYR A 287 -11.40 14.12 -5.38
C TYR A 287 -11.85 15.33 -6.24
N LEU A 288 -12.69 16.21 -5.68
CA LEU A 288 -13.19 17.43 -6.35
C LEU A 288 -12.50 18.70 -5.84
N THR A 289 -12.19 18.73 -4.54
CA THR A 289 -11.98 20.00 -3.82
C THR A 289 -10.61 20.60 -4.09
N TRP A 290 -9.62 19.78 -4.46
CA TRP A 290 -8.25 20.23 -4.67
C TRP A 290 -8.07 21.23 -5.82
N ARG A 291 -9.05 21.34 -6.72
CA ARG A 291 -9.06 22.30 -7.84
C ARG A 291 -9.54 23.70 -7.45
N ASP A 292 -10.17 23.87 -6.28
CA ASP A 292 -10.59 25.20 -5.78
C ASP A 292 -9.37 26.01 -5.32
N GLU A 293 -9.15 27.20 -5.88
CA GLU A 293 -8.00 28.05 -5.55
C GLU A 293 -7.90 28.42 -4.05
N LYS A 294 -9.03 28.51 -3.33
CA LYS A 294 -9.02 28.71 -1.87
C LYS A 294 -8.60 27.44 -1.13
N PHE A 295 -8.88 26.26 -1.70
CA PHE A 295 -8.35 25.00 -1.18
C PHE A 295 -6.85 24.88 -1.49
N LYS A 296 -6.38 25.26 -2.68
CA LYS A 296 -4.94 25.29 -2.98
C LYS A 296 -4.17 26.20 -2.01
N GLU A 297 -4.72 27.36 -1.67
CA GLU A 297 -4.16 28.24 -0.66
C GLU A 297 -4.19 27.62 0.75
N TYR A 298 -5.32 26.98 1.13
CA TYR A 298 -5.39 26.21 2.38
C TYR A 298 -4.34 25.08 2.44
N TYR A 299 -4.15 24.35 1.34
CA TYR A 299 -3.16 23.30 1.20
C TYR A 299 -1.73 23.85 1.38
N LYS A 300 -1.38 24.94 0.69
CA LYS A 300 -0.08 25.63 0.87
C LYS A 300 0.22 26.03 2.32
N GLN A 301 -0.82 26.36 3.10
CA GLN A 301 -0.69 26.73 4.51
C GLN A 301 -0.72 25.55 5.49
N ARG A 302 -1.11 24.33 5.07
CA ARG A 302 -1.45 23.21 5.97
C ARG A 302 -0.85 21.85 5.61
N HIS A 303 -0.24 21.70 4.44
CA HIS A 303 0.48 20.48 4.10
C HIS A 303 1.66 20.27 5.05
N CYS A 304 1.98 19.00 5.29
CA CYS A 304 3.22 18.58 5.91
C CYS A 304 4.18 18.03 4.84
N GLN A 305 5.46 18.03 5.18
CA GLN A 305 6.53 17.48 4.36
C GLN A 305 7.57 16.86 5.31
N LEU A 306 8.27 15.83 4.85
CA LEU A 306 9.24 15.07 5.64
C LEU A 306 10.44 14.74 4.75
N PRO A 307 11.69 14.95 5.21
CA PRO A 307 12.87 14.52 4.47
C PRO A 307 12.97 13.00 4.51
N LEU A 308 13.15 12.39 3.35
CA LEU A 308 13.36 10.94 3.21
C LEU A 308 14.85 10.69 3.02
N ASP A 309 15.39 9.66 3.66
CA ASP A 309 16.73 9.16 3.38
C ASP A 309 16.62 8.10 2.28
N LYS A 310 17.71 7.83 1.55
CA LYS A 310 17.78 6.71 0.61
C LYS A 310 17.41 5.41 1.33
N GLY A 311 16.54 4.61 0.71
CA GLY A 311 16.03 3.36 1.27
C GLY A 311 14.72 3.51 2.06
N ASP A 312 14.29 4.72 2.40
CA ASP A 312 12.96 4.95 2.97
C ASP A 312 11.84 4.62 1.95
N ALA A 313 10.67 4.26 2.46
CA ALA A 313 9.45 4.20 1.67
C ALA A 313 8.29 4.90 2.39
N VAL A 314 7.62 5.81 1.69
CA VAL A 314 6.36 6.42 2.12
C VAL A 314 5.19 5.68 1.47
N PHE A 315 4.12 5.45 2.23
CA PHE A 315 2.88 4.83 1.77
C PHE A 315 1.68 5.66 2.22
N PHE A 316 0.70 5.85 1.33
CA PHE A 316 -0.46 6.68 1.60
C PHE A 316 -1.72 6.19 0.90
N ASN A 317 -2.86 6.54 1.49
CA ASN A 317 -4.17 6.29 0.92
C ASN A 317 -4.32 7.12 -0.38
N PRO A 318 -4.77 6.54 -1.51
CA PRO A 318 -4.92 7.25 -2.79
C PRO A 318 -5.92 8.43 -2.77
N GLY A 319 -6.81 8.49 -1.77
CA GLY A 319 -7.68 9.63 -1.49
C GLY A 319 -7.00 10.75 -0.69
N LEU A 320 -5.76 10.56 -0.23
CA LEU A 320 -5.00 11.60 0.45
C LEU A 320 -4.55 12.65 -0.56
N ILE A 321 -4.87 13.91 -0.28
CA ILE A 321 -4.44 15.03 -1.11
C ILE A 321 -2.96 15.29 -0.85
N HIS A 322 -2.17 15.28 -1.92
CA HIS A 322 -0.72 15.40 -1.89
C HIS A 322 -0.19 16.10 -3.14
N ALA A 323 1.09 16.47 -3.15
CA ALA A 323 1.79 17.01 -4.32
C ALA A 323 3.30 16.81 -4.21
N ALA A 324 3.98 16.57 -5.33
CA ALA A 324 5.44 16.76 -5.38
C ALA A 324 5.79 18.22 -5.07
N GLY A 325 6.76 18.45 -4.18
CA GLY A 325 7.27 19.79 -3.88
C GLY A 325 8.24 20.31 -4.95
N ASP A 326 8.55 21.60 -4.87
CA ASP A 326 9.58 22.26 -5.70
C ASP A 326 10.96 21.67 -5.39
N ASN A 327 11.73 21.32 -6.43
CA ASN A 327 13.14 20.99 -6.26
C ASN A 327 13.97 22.28 -6.37
N LEU A 328 14.26 22.85 -5.20
CA LEU A 328 15.08 24.05 -5.00
C LEU A 328 16.54 23.71 -4.65
N SER A 329 16.91 22.42 -4.62
CA SER A 329 18.29 21.98 -4.42
C SER A 329 19.19 22.36 -5.60
N GLU A 330 20.49 22.47 -5.38
CA GLU A 330 21.46 22.78 -6.44
C GLU A 330 21.87 21.53 -7.24
N ASN A 331 21.76 20.33 -6.65
CA ASN A 331 22.45 19.14 -7.13
C ASN A 331 21.75 17.79 -6.83
N VAL A 332 20.50 17.78 -6.35
CA VAL A 332 19.78 16.52 -6.05
C VAL A 332 18.76 16.23 -7.15
N ASP A 333 19.02 15.21 -7.95
CA ASP A 333 18.02 14.63 -8.86
C ASP A 333 17.07 13.74 -8.06
N ARG A 334 15.99 14.32 -7.52
CA ARG A 334 15.05 13.68 -6.58
C ARG A 334 14.36 12.49 -7.25
N THR A 335 14.93 11.31 -7.08
CA THR A 335 14.56 10.08 -7.78
C THR A 335 13.83 9.12 -6.86
N ALA A 336 12.58 8.80 -7.21
CA ALA A 336 11.73 7.86 -6.49
C ALA A 336 11.13 6.83 -7.45
N ASN A 337 11.06 5.56 -7.04
CA ASN A 337 10.20 4.58 -7.69
C ASN A 337 8.82 4.67 -7.04
N LEU A 338 7.84 5.22 -7.75
CA LEU A 338 6.45 5.25 -7.31
C LEU A 338 5.86 3.86 -7.51
N VAL A 339 5.36 3.25 -6.43
CA VAL A 339 4.67 1.98 -6.46
C VAL A 339 3.18 2.21 -6.27
N GLN A 340 2.40 1.85 -7.29
CA GLN A 340 0.95 1.72 -7.15
C GLN A 340 0.67 0.25 -6.90
N VAL A 341 0.23 -0.07 -5.69
CA VAL A 341 -0.19 -1.42 -5.34
C VAL A 341 -1.71 -1.48 -5.47
N ASN A 342 -2.21 -2.48 -6.20
CA ASN A 342 -3.61 -2.59 -6.59
C ASN A 342 -4.22 -3.83 -5.93
N SER A 343 -5.45 -3.72 -5.44
CA SER A 343 -6.22 -4.89 -5.01
C SER A 343 -6.37 -5.87 -6.17
N CYS A 344 -6.44 -7.18 -5.88
CA CYS A 344 -6.72 -8.20 -6.89
C CYS A 344 -8.10 -8.03 -7.56
N PHE A 345 -8.98 -7.22 -6.96
CA PHE A 345 -10.29 -6.82 -7.48
C PHE A 345 -10.30 -5.45 -8.19
N GLY A 346 -9.19 -4.70 -8.14
CA GLY A 346 -9.05 -3.40 -8.79
C GLY A 346 -8.45 -3.51 -10.19
N LEU A 347 -8.75 -2.52 -11.04
CA LEU A 347 -7.97 -2.27 -12.26
C LEU A 347 -6.76 -1.41 -11.90
N PRO A 348 -5.54 -1.75 -12.36
CA PRO A 348 -4.38 -0.86 -12.30
C PRO A 348 -4.47 0.33 -13.25
N MET A 349 -3.65 1.35 -13.01
CA MET A 349 -3.53 2.53 -13.88
C MET A 349 -2.89 2.19 -15.24
N GLU A 350 -1.93 1.26 -15.29
CA GLU A 350 -1.22 0.85 -16.50
C GLU A 350 -1.28 -0.66 -16.73
N THR A 351 -1.23 -1.07 -18.00
CA THR A 351 -1.16 -2.47 -18.40
C THR A 351 0.28 -2.97 -18.34
N VAL A 352 0.49 -4.11 -17.68
CA VAL A 352 1.77 -4.82 -17.59
C VAL A 352 1.64 -6.17 -18.30
N ASP A 353 2.61 -6.54 -19.13
CA ASP A 353 2.72 -7.92 -19.63
C ASP A 353 3.25 -8.82 -18.51
N ARG A 354 2.30 -9.28 -17.68
CA ARG A 354 2.54 -10.13 -16.51
C ARG A 354 3.26 -11.42 -16.89
N LYS A 355 2.95 -12.00 -18.06
CA LYS A 355 3.57 -13.23 -18.56
C LYS A 355 5.03 -12.99 -18.97
N ARG A 356 5.32 -11.94 -19.73
CA ARG A 356 6.69 -11.53 -20.08
C ARG A 356 7.51 -11.23 -18.83
N ALA A 357 6.99 -10.43 -17.90
CA ALA A 357 7.65 -10.13 -16.63
C ALA A 357 7.97 -11.42 -15.85
N THR A 358 6.97 -12.29 -15.67
CA THR A 358 7.12 -13.58 -14.97
C THR A 358 8.18 -14.45 -15.61
N LEU A 359 8.14 -14.64 -16.94
CA LEU A 359 9.09 -15.52 -17.64
C LEU A 359 10.51 -14.95 -17.68
N ALA A 360 10.69 -13.63 -17.65
CA ALA A 360 12.00 -13.01 -17.53
C ALA A 360 12.64 -13.28 -16.17
N VAL A 361 11.87 -13.19 -15.08
CA VAL A 361 12.38 -13.38 -13.70
C VAL A 361 12.33 -14.83 -13.21
N TYR A 362 11.69 -15.74 -13.95
CA TYR A 362 11.40 -17.10 -13.49
C TYR A 362 12.64 -17.91 -13.08
N ASN A 363 13.72 -17.83 -13.86
CA ASN A 363 14.98 -18.51 -13.51
C ASN A 363 15.57 -18.01 -12.18
N GLU A 364 15.44 -16.71 -11.90
CA GLU A 364 15.93 -16.10 -10.66
C GLU A 364 15.03 -16.43 -9.46
N LEU A 365 13.71 -16.47 -9.67
CA LEU A 365 12.76 -16.99 -8.69
C LEU A 365 13.07 -18.45 -8.33
N LEU A 366 13.35 -19.29 -9.33
CA LEU A 366 13.71 -20.70 -9.14
C LEU A 366 15.05 -20.85 -8.43
N ARG A 367 16.05 -20.04 -8.80
CA ARG A 367 17.37 -19.99 -8.12
C ARG A 367 17.21 -19.62 -6.65
N THR A 368 16.56 -18.49 -6.37
CA THR A 368 16.30 -17.99 -5.01
C THR A 368 15.50 -18.99 -4.17
N THR A 369 14.48 -19.63 -4.76
CA THR A 369 13.68 -20.69 -4.10
C THR A 369 14.54 -21.88 -3.69
N ASN A 370 15.45 -22.35 -4.56
CA ASN A 370 16.31 -23.49 -4.26
C ASN A 370 17.42 -23.15 -3.24
N GLU A 371 18.05 -21.99 -3.36
CA GLU A 371 19.18 -21.59 -2.53
C GLU A 371 18.75 -21.06 -1.16
N VAL A 372 17.88 -20.04 -1.14
CA VAL A 372 17.46 -19.31 0.07
C VAL A 372 16.23 -19.97 0.71
N GLY A 373 15.25 -20.35 -0.10
CA GLY A 373 14.03 -21.02 0.39
C GLY A 373 14.21 -22.50 0.72
N HIS A 374 15.37 -23.09 0.43
CA HIS A 374 15.63 -24.53 0.51
C HIS A 374 14.57 -25.40 -0.22
N GLY A 375 13.93 -24.84 -1.25
CA GLY A 375 12.83 -25.44 -1.99
C GLY A 375 11.41 -25.02 -1.59
N ASP A 376 11.23 -24.12 -0.61
CA ASP A 376 9.92 -23.49 -0.29
C ASP A 376 9.77 -22.14 -1.02
N PRO A 377 8.90 -22.03 -2.06
CA PRO A 377 8.67 -20.77 -2.78
C PRO A 377 7.96 -19.71 -1.92
N SER A 378 7.58 -20.00 -0.67
CA SER A 378 7.11 -18.97 0.25
C SER A 378 8.19 -17.92 0.58
N CYS A 379 9.48 -18.23 0.36
CA CYS A 379 10.56 -17.26 0.47
C CYS A 379 10.54 -16.17 -0.61
N VAL A 380 10.00 -16.44 -1.81
CA VAL A 380 9.87 -15.48 -2.93
C VAL A 380 8.46 -14.93 -3.09
N ARG A 381 7.56 -15.19 -2.12
CA ARG A 381 6.12 -14.88 -2.24
C ARG A 381 5.83 -13.39 -2.44
N ALA A 382 6.61 -12.49 -1.85
CA ALA A 382 6.42 -11.05 -2.00
C ALA A 382 6.70 -10.58 -3.44
N CYS A 383 7.75 -11.12 -4.06
CA CYS A 383 8.03 -10.92 -5.48
C CYS A 383 6.89 -11.51 -6.34
N LEU A 384 6.50 -12.77 -6.10
CA LEU A 384 5.43 -13.42 -6.87
C LEU A 384 4.10 -12.67 -6.86
N MET A 385 3.68 -12.09 -5.73
CA MET A 385 2.46 -11.26 -5.68
C MET A 385 2.64 -9.98 -6.51
N SER A 386 3.83 -9.38 -6.47
CA SER A 386 4.13 -8.20 -7.29
C SER A 386 4.15 -8.50 -8.80
N THR A 387 4.58 -9.69 -9.22
CA THR A 387 4.78 -10.06 -10.65
C THR A 387 3.59 -10.75 -11.30
N ALA A 388 2.95 -11.73 -10.63
CA ALA A 388 1.97 -12.64 -11.22
C ALA A 388 0.55 -12.37 -10.74
N MET A 389 -0.44 -12.51 -11.63
CA MET A 389 -1.85 -12.26 -11.30
C MET A 389 -2.41 -13.33 -10.36
N GLY A 390 -2.73 -12.96 -9.13
CA GLY A 390 -3.30 -13.88 -8.14
C GLY A 390 -4.83 -13.92 -8.05
N ASN A 391 -5.55 -13.15 -8.88
CA ASN A 391 -6.99 -13.35 -9.05
C ASN A 391 -7.25 -14.44 -10.10
N SER A 392 -8.06 -15.44 -9.76
CA SER A 392 -8.54 -16.46 -10.71
C SER A 392 -9.46 -15.89 -11.80
N PHE A 393 -9.97 -14.66 -11.64
CA PHE A 393 -10.92 -14.02 -12.55
C PHE A 393 -10.34 -12.74 -13.20
N PRO A 394 -10.82 -12.34 -14.40
CA PRO A 394 -11.78 -13.05 -15.25
C PRO A 394 -11.15 -14.27 -15.93
N THR A 395 -11.93 -15.34 -16.08
CA THR A 395 -11.58 -16.55 -16.84
C THR A 395 -12.80 -17.04 -17.63
N ASN A 396 -12.59 -17.91 -18.62
CA ASN A 396 -13.67 -18.50 -19.41
C ASN A 396 -14.11 -19.82 -18.77
N LEU A 397 -15.23 -19.79 -18.04
CA LEU A 397 -15.75 -20.93 -17.28
C LEU A 397 -16.20 -22.13 -18.13
N ASP A 398 -16.37 -21.99 -19.44
CA ASP A 398 -16.64 -23.13 -20.34
C ASP A 398 -15.37 -23.95 -20.65
N ARG A 399 -14.18 -23.37 -20.40
CA ARG A 399 -12.86 -23.96 -20.72
C ARG A 399 -12.03 -24.21 -19.45
N ASP A 400 -12.02 -23.24 -18.55
CA ASP A 400 -11.30 -23.22 -17.29
C ASP A 400 -12.30 -23.49 -16.14
N VAL A 401 -12.73 -24.75 -16.03
CA VAL A 401 -13.84 -25.13 -15.17
C VAL A 401 -13.38 -25.20 -13.69
N PRO A 402 -14.11 -24.58 -12.73
CA PRO A 402 -13.84 -24.68 -11.31
C PRO A 402 -13.79 -26.14 -10.81
N GLN A 403 -12.81 -26.47 -9.97
CA GLN A 403 -12.70 -27.81 -9.39
C GLN A 403 -13.38 -27.87 -8.02
N GLY A 404 -14.60 -28.41 -8.00
CA GLY A 404 -15.42 -28.45 -6.79
C GLY A 404 -15.86 -27.04 -6.36
N SER A 405 -15.51 -26.66 -5.13
CA SER A 405 -15.77 -25.30 -4.59
C SER A 405 -14.65 -24.30 -4.87
N ASN A 406 -13.54 -24.72 -5.48
CA ASN A 406 -12.38 -23.86 -5.69
C ASN A 406 -12.45 -23.21 -7.08
N PRO A 407 -12.12 -21.91 -7.20
CA PRO A 407 -11.95 -21.29 -8.51
C PRO A 407 -10.77 -21.94 -9.26
N PRO A 408 -10.67 -21.78 -10.58
CA PRO A 408 -9.52 -22.27 -11.34
C PRO A 408 -8.19 -21.65 -10.84
N PRO A 409 -7.05 -22.34 -11.01
CA PRO A 409 -5.75 -21.83 -10.59
C PRO A 409 -5.45 -20.48 -11.25
N SER A 410 -5.08 -19.48 -10.44
CA SER A 410 -4.61 -18.19 -10.94
C SER A 410 -3.23 -18.32 -11.58
N MET A 411 -2.76 -17.25 -12.21
CA MET A 411 -1.38 -17.20 -12.71
C MET A 411 -0.37 -17.35 -11.56
N PHE A 412 -0.64 -16.71 -10.41
CA PHE A 412 0.16 -16.87 -9.20
C PHE A 412 0.28 -18.35 -8.80
N ASP A 413 -0.85 -19.08 -8.75
CA ASP A 413 -0.87 -20.47 -8.28
C ASP A 413 -0.07 -21.39 -9.22
N ARG A 414 -0.18 -21.18 -10.54
CA ARG A 414 0.58 -21.90 -11.57
C ARG A 414 2.08 -21.66 -11.49
N VAL A 415 2.50 -20.41 -11.25
CA VAL A 415 3.92 -20.08 -11.07
C VAL A 415 4.46 -20.66 -9.76
N TYR A 416 3.66 -20.61 -8.68
CA TYR A 416 4.01 -21.20 -7.40
C TYR A 416 4.16 -22.74 -7.51
N GLU A 417 3.28 -23.41 -8.25
CA GLU A 417 3.38 -24.84 -8.60
C GLU A 417 4.65 -25.13 -9.41
N GLY A 418 4.95 -24.33 -10.44
CA GLY A 418 6.17 -24.51 -11.24
C GLY A 418 7.46 -24.43 -10.42
N LEU A 419 7.52 -23.50 -9.46
CA LEU A 419 8.63 -23.37 -8.52
C LEU A 419 8.71 -24.56 -7.55
N MET A 420 7.58 -25.03 -7.00
CA MET A 420 7.52 -26.25 -6.17
C MET A 420 8.02 -27.48 -6.93
N MET A 421 7.58 -27.63 -8.18
CA MET A 421 7.88 -28.78 -9.06
C MET A 421 9.22 -28.65 -9.78
N LYS A 422 9.91 -27.51 -9.62
CA LYS A 422 11.20 -27.18 -10.24
C LYS A 422 11.19 -27.30 -11.77
N TRP A 423 10.10 -26.86 -12.39
CA TRP A 423 10.01 -26.73 -13.84
C TRP A 423 11.05 -25.72 -14.35
N ASP A 424 11.60 -25.96 -15.53
CA ASP A 424 12.38 -24.96 -16.25
C ASP A 424 11.49 -23.86 -16.85
N VAL A 425 12.11 -22.80 -17.37
CA VAL A 425 11.39 -21.65 -17.94
C VAL A 425 10.55 -21.99 -19.18
N GLU A 426 10.86 -23.07 -19.88
CA GLU A 426 10.13 -23.47 -21.10
C GLU A 426 8.91 -24.31 -20.76
N GLU A 427 8.98 -25.16 -19.73
CA GLU A 427 7.80 -25.82 -19.18
C GLU A 427 6.87 -24.81 -18.48
N MET A 428 7.43 -23.81 -17.78
CA MET A 428 6.64 -22.68 -17.26
C MET A 428 5.98 -21.87 -18.38
N ARG A 429 6.68 -21.63 -19.51
CA ARG A 429 6.12 -20.95 -20.69
C ARG A 429 4.89 -21.69 -21.21
N LYS A 430 4.99 -23.00 -21.49
CA LYS A 430 3.87 -23.82 -21.94
C LYS A 430 2.69 -23.79 -20.97
N ASN A 431 2.96 -23.83 -19.66
CA ASN A 431 1.92 -23.75 -18.64
C ASN A 431 1.18 -22.39 -18.67
N LEU A 432 1.90 -21.28 -18.88
CA LEU A 432 1.31 -19.95 -19.04
C LEU A 432 0.60 -19.75 -20.40
N ASP A 433 1.14 -20.30 -21.48
CA ASP A 433 0.48 -20.33 -22.80
C ASP A 433 -0.89 -21.03 -22.70
N GLU A 434 -0.93 -22.19 -22.03
CA GLU A 434 -2.17 -22.92 -21.77
C GLU A 434 -3.13 -22.13 -20.86
N HIS A 435 -2.61 -21.47 -19.81
CA HIS A 435 -3.41 -20.63 -18.93
C HIS A 435 -4.10 -19.48 -19.69
N GLU A 436 -3.39 -18.78 -20.58
CA GLU A 436 -3.99 -17.74 -21.41
C GLU A 436 -4.99 -18.31 -22.41
N ARG A 437 -4.64 -19.43 -23.07
CA ARG A 437 -5.50 -20.12 -24.03
C ARG A 437 -6.83 -20.55 -23.39
N LEU A 438 -6.83 -20.98 -22.14
CA LEU A 438 -8.05 -21.36 -21.41
C LEU A 438 -8.94 -20.16 -21.07
N ARG A 439 -8.40 -18.94 -20.97
CA ARG A 439 -9.12 -17.74 -20.49
C ARG A 439 -9.84 -16.95 -21.59
N VAL A 440 -9.47 -17.18 -22.86
CA VAL A 440 -10.09 -16.50 -24.01
C VAL A 440 -11.33 -17.25 -24.54
N THR A 441 -12.26 -16.51 -25.15
CA THR A 441 -13.49 -17.10 -25.75
C THR A 441 -13.28 -17.72 -27.12
N HIS A 442 -12.24 -17.31 -27.84
CA HIS A 442 -11.84 -17.79 -29.16
C HIS A 442 -10.32 -17.98 -29.15
#